data_AF-A0A961T6L7-F1
#
_entry.id   AF-A0A961T6L7-F1
#
_cell.length_a   1.000
_cell.length_b   1.000
_cell.length_c   1.000
_cell.angle_alpha   90.00
_cell.angle_beta   90.00
_cell.angle_gamma   90.00
#
_symmetry.space_group_name_H-M   'P 1'
#
loop_
_entity.id
_entity.type
_entity.pdbx_description
1 polymer ?
#
loop_
_entity_poly.entity_id
_entity_poly.type
_entity_poly.pdbx_seq_one_letter_code
_entity_poly.pdbx_strand_id
1 'polypeptide(L)'
;VLISLIGGRIVPSFTRNWLVKQRADALPAPFGRLDTAALAATVLAMAGTVILPNSTAVGALLCLAGVLLAARLIRWRGAATLREPILFILHLGYGWLALALVLMGLAVLNPAIPQLAAIHALTAGAIGTMTLAVMTRASLGHTGRAIIADRAVVSIYVLVTAGAALRVAALFAGDWYREALVGGGTLWSAAFLLFAARFAPVLFLRRAG
;
A
#
# COMPACT_ATOMS: atom_id res chain seq x y z
N VAL A 1 1.24 -10.86 -5.86
CA VAL A 1 0.62 -11.95 -5.05
C VAL A 1 0.95 -11.85 -3.55
N LEU A 2 2.22 -11.83 -3.13
CA LEU A 2 2.57 -11.87 -1.68
C LEU A 2 1.93 -10.76 -0.83
N ILE A 3 1.93 -9.50 -1.28
CA ILE A 3 1.27 -8.40 -0.55
C ILE A 3 -0.24 -8.67 -0.37
N SER A 4 -0.92 -9.17 -1.41
CA SER A 4 -2.37 -9.46 -1.33
C SER A 4 -2.68 -10.51 -0.25
N LEU A 5 -1.83 -11.52 -0.10
CA LEU A 5 -1.99 -12.63 0.84
C LEU A 5 -1.55 -12.24 2.25
N ILE A 6 -0.31 -11.80 2.41
CA ILE A 6 0.31 -11.49 3.70
C ILE A 6 -0.30 -10.22 4.29
N GLY A 7 -0.41 -9.15 3.49
CA GLY A 7 -1.12 -7.93 3.91
C GLY A 7 -2.56 -8.23 4.29
N GLY A 8 -3.22 -9.10 3.53
CA GLY A 8 -4.58 -9.54 3.81
C GLY A 8 -4.78 -10.40 5.08
N ARG A 9 -3.70 -10.81 5.74
CA ARG A 9 -3.74 -11.44 7.07
C ARG A 9 -3.37 -10.42 8.16
N ILE A 10 -2.31 -9.66 7.91
CA ILE A 10 -1.71 -8.76 8.90
C ILE A 10 -2.58 -7.51 9.13
N VAL A 11 -3.03 -6.84 8.06
CA VAL A 11 -3.81 -5.59 8.15
C VAL A 11 -5.14 -5.77 8.92
N PRO A 12 -6.02 -6.74 8.57
CA PRO A 12 -7.26 -6.93 9.32
C PRO A 12 -7.03 -7.40 10.76
N SER A 13 -5.99 -8.21 11.01
CA SER A 13 -5.64 -8.66 12.36
C SER A 13 -5.22 -7.51 13.27
N PHE A 14 -4.32 -6.65 12.79
CA PHE A 14 -3.92 -5.45 13.52
C PHE A 14 -5.07 -4.48 13.74
N THR A 15 -5.96 -4.36 12.76
CA THR A 15 -7.15 -3.51 12.87
C THR A 15 -8.14 -4.03 13.89
N ARG A 16 -8.39 -5.35 13.90
CA ARG A 16 -9.21 -5.99 14.93
C ARG A 16 -8.63 -5.74 16.32
N ASN A 17 -7.32 -5.98 16.52
CA ASN A 17 -6.68 -5.82 17.83
C ASN A 17 -6.77 -4.38 18.34
N TRP A 18 -6.61 -3.40 17.46
CA TRP A 18 -6.77 -1.99 17.84
C TRP A 18 -8.22 -1.65 18.16
N LEU A 19 -9.19 -2.06 17.32
CA LEU A 19 -10.61 -1.78 17.55
C LEU A 19 -11.16 -2.43 18.82
N VAL A 20 -10.71 -3.64 19.16
CA VAL A 20 -11.05 -4.30 20.44
C VAL A 20 -10.53 -3.48 21.62
N LYS A 21 -9.29 -2.97 21.56
CA LYS A 21 -8.74 -2.08 22.61
C LYS A 21 -9.53 -0.78 22.75
N GLN A 22 -10.03 -0.24 21.64
CA GLN A 22 -10.87 0.95 21.61
C GLN A 22 -12.35 0.67 21.93
N ARG A 23 -12.72 -0.59 22.23
CA ARG A 23 -14.10 -1.01 22.51
C ARG A 23 -15.08 -0.61 21.39
N ALA A 24 -14.65 -0.70 20.14
CA ALA A 24 -15.51 -0.36 19.01
C ALA A 24 -16.60 -1.42 18.77
N ASP A 25 -17.80 -0.97 18.40
CA ASP A 25 -18.99 -1.82 18.23
C ASP A 25 -18.88 -2.82 17.07
N ALA A 26 -18.01 -2.53 16.10
CA ALA A 26 -17.89 -3.34 14.90
C ALA A 26 -16.44 -3.56 14.48
N LEU A 27 -16.16 -4.81 14.14
CA LEU A 27 -14.83 -5.33 13.88
C LEU A 27 -14.66 -5.70 12.39
N PRO A 28 -13.42 -5.87 11.91
CA PRO A 28 -13.15 -6.40 10.58
C PRO A 28 -13.87 -7.73 10.37
N ALA A 29 -14.48 -7.90 9.20
CA ALA A 29 -15.13 -9.16 8.85
C ALA A 29 -14.10 -10.31 8.82
N PRO A 30 -14.48 -11.54 9.23
CA PRO A 30 -13.62 -12.70 9.09
C PRO A 30 -13.36 -13.00 7.61
N PHE A 31 -12.29 -13.76 7.36
CA PHE A 31 -11.95 -14.25 6.04
C PHE A 31 -13.11 -15.08 5.47
N GLY A 32 -13.51 -14.81 4.23
CA GLY A 32 -14.61 -15.51 3.59
C GLY A 32 -14.48 -15.63 2.08
N ARG A 33 -15.60 -15.90 1.41
CA ARG A 33 -15.65 -16.18 -0.04
C ARG A 33 -15.10 -15.03 -0.88
N LEU A 34 -15.34 -13.78 -0.47
CA LEU A 34 -14.80 -12.60 -1.15
C LEU A 34 -13.27 -12.56 -1.08
N ASP A 35 -12.68 -12.88 0.08
CA ASP A 35 -11.23 -12.93 0.23
C ASP A 35 -10.60 -14.01 -0.65
N THR A 36 -11.21 -15.21 -0.70
CA THR A 36 -10.78 -16.28 -1.59
C THR A 36 -10.87 -15.87 -3.05
N ALA A 37 -11.98 -15.27 -3.48
CA ALA A 37 -12.17 -14.78 -4.84
C ALA A 37 -11.14 -13.71 -5.21
N ALA A 38 -10.88 -12.76 -4.31
CA ALA A 38 -9.89 -11.70 -4.54
C ALA A 38 -8.47 -12.27 -4.72
N LEU A 39 -8.08 -13.25 -3.88
CA LEU A 39 -6.77 -13.89 -3.97
C LEU A 39 -6.65 -14.77 -5.23
N ALA A 40 -7.68 -15.56 -5.55
CA ALA A 40 -7.71 -16.39 -6.75
C ALA A 40 -7.65 -15.53 -8.02
N ALA A 41 -8.46 -14.48 -8.11
CA ALA A 41 -8.43 -13.53 -9.22
C ALA A 41 -7.06 -12.87 -9.35
N THR A 42 -6.42 -12.48 -8.24
CA THR A 42 -5.06 -11.91 -8.27
C THR A 42 -4.03 -12.90 -8.82
N VAL A 43 -4.07 -14.18 -8.38
CA VAL A 43 -3.14 -15.21 -8.86
C VAL A 43 -3.36 -15.50 -10.34
N LEU A 44 -4.62 -15.69 -10.76
CA LEU A 44 -4.96 -15.97 -12.15
C LEU A 44 -4.63 -14.78 -13.06
N ALA A 45 -4.92 -13.55 -12.64
CA ALA A 45 -4.55 -12.34 -13.37
C ALA A 45 -3.04 -12.26 -13.57
N MET A 46 -2.25 -12.46 -12.51
CA MET A 46 -0.80 -12.38 -12.62
C MET A 46 -0.21 -13.50 -13.48
N ALA A 47 -0.72 -14.74 -13.38
CA ALA A 47 -0.32 -15.81 -14.29
C ALA A 47 -0.69 -15.46 -15.74
N GLY A 48 -1.88 -14.90 -15.96
CA GLY A 48 -2.35 -14.41 -17.26
C GLY A 48 -1.42 -13.39 -17.90
N THR A 49 -0.85 -12.46 -17.12
CA THR A 49 0.11 -11.47 -17.65
C THR A 49 1.40 -12.07 -18.20
N VAL A 50 1.78 -13.28 -17.75
CA VAL A 50 2.98 -13.97 -18.25
C VAL A 50 2.66 -14.75 -19.52
N ILE A 51 1.49 -15.37 -19.58
CA ILE A 51 1.12 -16.27 -20.68
C ILE A 51 0.52 -15.49 -21.86
N LEU A 52 -0.33 -14.50 -21.59
CA LEU A 52 -1.11 -13.73 -22.58
C LEU A 52 -1.12 -12.22 -22.23
N PRO A 53 0.04 -11.52 -22.25
CA PRO A 53 0.20 -10.17 -21.71
C PRO A 53 -0.72 -9.10 -22.30
N ASN A 54 -1.12 -9.25 -23.57
CA ASN A 54 -1.93 -8.26 -24.29
C ASN A 54 -3.40 -8.70 -24.46
N SER A 55 -3.84 -9.74 -23.75
CA SER A 55 -5.20 -10.24 -23.87
C SER A 55 -6.19 -9.35 -23.11
N THR A 56 -7.27 -8.93 -23.78
CA THR A 56 -8.40 -8.22 -23.17
C THR A 56 -8.98 -8.98 -21.97
N ALA A 57 -8.99 -10.31 -22.02
CA ALA A 57 -9.45 -11.13 -20.89
C ALA A 57 -8.54 -10.99 -19.66
N VAL A 58 -7.22 -10.91 -19.86
CA VAL A 58 -6.24 -10.67 -18.77
C VAL A 58 -6.41 -9.26 -18.22
N GLY A 59 -6.59 -8.26 -19.09
CA GLY A 59 -6.88 -6.87 -18.68
C GLY A 59 -8.14 -6.76 -17.81
N ALA A 60 -9.24 -7.39 -18.22
CA ALA A 60 -10.48 -7.44 -17.44
C ALA A 60 -10.31 -8.17 -16.11
N LEU A 61 -9.55 -9.28 -16.09
CA LEU A 61 -9.28 -10.05 -14.88
C LEU A 61 -8.41 -9.27 -13.87
N LEU A 62 -7.45 -8.48 -14.35
CA LEU A 62 -6.65 -7.56 -13.52
C LEU A 62 -7.52 -6.48 -12.87
N CYS A 63 -8.41 -5.85 -13.64
CA CYS A 63 -9.39 -4.88 -13.12
C CYS A 63 -10.30 -5.52 -12.05
N LEU A 64 -10.83 -6.71 -12.34
CA LEU A 64 -11.65 -7.47 -11.40
C LEU A 64 -10.88 -7.78 -10.11
N ALA A 65 -9.63 -8.26 -10.22
CA ALA A 65 -8.78 -8.52 -9.07
C ALA A 65 -8.58 -7.26 -8.22
N GLY A 66 -8.27 -6.12 -8.84
CA GLY A 66 -8.13 -4.84 -8.16
C GLY A 66 -9.40 -4.40 -7.42
N VAL A 67 -10.56 -4.49 -8.06
CA VAL A 67 -11.86 -4.17 -7.45
C VAL A 67 -12.18 -5.10 -6.28
N LEU A 68 -11.91 -6.41 -6.43
CA LEU A 68 -12.11 -7.38 -5.34
C LEU A 68 -11.17 -7.10 -4.15
N LEU A 69 -9.92 -6.71 -4.40
CA LEU A 69 -9.00 -6.30 -3.32
C LEU A 69 -9.48 -5.00 -2.63
N ALA A 70 -10.04 -4.04 -3.37
CA ALA A 70 -10.63 -2.84 -2.79
C ALA A 70 -11.87 -3.17 -1.93
N ALA A 71 -12.78 -4.02 -2.43
CA ALA A 71 -13.94 -4.49 -1.67
C ALA A 71 -13.51 -5.25 -0.39
N ARG A 72 -12.44 -6.04 -0.49
CA ARG A 72 -11.81 -6.72 0.65
C ARG A 72 -11.27 -5.72 1.67
N LEU A 73 -10.59 -4.66 1.22
CA LEU A 73 -10.03 -3.61 2.07
C LEU A 73 -11.12 -2.86 2.86
N ILE A 74 -12.26 -2.56 2.24
CA ILE A 74 -13.40 -1.90 2.92
C ILE A 74 -13.89 -2.73 4.12
N ARG A 75 -13.95 -4.06 3.97
CA ARG A 75 -14.35 -4.99 5.05
C ARG A 75 -13.41 -4.98 6.26
N TRP A 76 -12.21 -4.42 6.12
CA TRP A 76 -11.24 -4.30 7.21
C TRP A 76 -11.42 -3.05 8.06
N ARG A 77 -12.35 -2.15 7.69
CA ARG A 77 -12.70 -0.96 8.47
C ARG A 77 -11.53 0.00 8.71
N GLY A 78 -10.61 0.13 7.73
CA GLY A 78 -9.46 1.04 7.83
C GLY A 78 -9.82 2.51 8.12
N ALA A 79 -10.99 2.98 7.70
CA ALA A 79 -11.45 4.33 8.02
C ALA A 79 -11.59 4.57 9.54
N ALA A 80 -11.90 3.53 10.33
CA ALA A 80 -12.00 3.64 11.78
C ALA A 80 -10.63 3.85 12.45
N THR A 81 -9.52 3.63 11.73
CA THR A 81 -8.16 3.74 12.24
C THR A 81 -7.44 5.01 11.79
N LEU A 82 -8.14 5.99 11.20
CA LEU A 82 -7.54 7.25 10.73
C LEU A 82 -6.78 8.02 11.83
N ARG A 83 -7.20 7.87 13.10
CA ARG A 83 -6.52 8.46 14.26
C ARG A 83 -5.26 7.70 14.69
N GLU A 84 -4.97 6.57 14.06
CA GLU A 84 -3.80 5.71 14.30
C GLU A 84 -2.97 5.58 13.01
N PRO A 85 -2.10 6.56 12.70
CA PRO A 85 -1.42 6.62 11.40
C PRO A 85 -0.58 5.38 11.07
N ILE A 86 0.07 4.77 12.06
CA ILE A 86 0.89 3.56 11.90
C ILE A 86 0.07 2.32 11.49
N LEU A 87 -1.23 2.35 11.73
CA LEU A 87 -2.18 1.32 11.31
C LEU A 87 -2.88 1.70 10.01
N PHE A 88 -3.26 2.98 9.86
CA PHE A 88 -3.91 3.46 8.65
C PHE A 88 -3.02 3.32 7.42
N ILE A 89 -1.71 3.57 7.55
CA ILE A 89 -0.76 3.46 6.43
C ILE A 89 -0.71 2.05 5.81
N LEU A 90 -0.99 1.00 6.58
CA LEU A 90 -1.10 -0.37 6.07
C LEU A 90 -2.31 -0.54 5.14
N HIS A 91 -3.41 0.13 5.44
CA HIS A 91 -4.59 0.16 4.57
C HIS A 91 -4.30 0.94 3.30
N LEU A 92 -3.61 2.07 3.43
CA LEU A 92 -3.22 2.88 2.27
C LEU A 92 -2.26 2.13 1.34
N GLY A 93 -1.25 1.44 1.89
CA GLY A 93 -0.36 0.57 1.13
C GLY A 93 -1.10 -0.58 0.42
N TYR A 94 -2.11 -1.18 1.06
CA TYR A 94 -2.96 -2.18 0.41
C TYR A 94 -3.89 -1.55 -0.65
N GLY A 95 -4.37 -0.34 -0.43
CA GLY A 95 -5.14 0.43 -1.40
C GLY A 95 -4.36 0.71 -2.68
N TRP A 96 -3.07 1.04 -2.55
CA TRP A 96 -2.16 1.15 -3.69
C TRP A 96 -2.04 -0.16 -4.49
N LEU A 97 -2.06 -1.32 -3.82
CA LEU A 97 -2.04 -2.61 -4.52
C LEU A 97 -3.31 -2.80 -5.37
N ALA A 98 -4.47 -2.49 -4.79
CA ALA A 98 -5.75 -2.57 -5.51
C ALA A 98 -5.74 -1.62 -6.72
N LEU A 99 -5.31 -0.37 -6.53
CA LEU A 99 -5.18 0.62 -7.60
C LEU A 99 -4.20 0.17 -8.68
N ALA A 100 -3.05 -0.40 -8.30
CA ALA A 100 -2.06 -0.86 -9.25
C ALA A 100 -2.59 -1.97 -10.17
N LEU A 101 -3.38 -2.91 -9.65
CA LEU A 101 -4.00 -3.96 -10.48
C LEU A 101 -5.06 -3.38 -11.41
N VAL A 102 -5.87 -2.42 -10.95
CA VAL A 102 -6.83 -1.71 -11.81
C VAL A 102 -6.09 -0.96 -12.93
N LEU A 103 -5.06 -0.17 -12.61
CA LEU A 103 -4.28 0.54 -13.61
C LEU A 103 -3.58 -0.41 -14.59
N MET A 104 -3.10 -1.56 -14.13
CA MET A 104 -2.48 -2.56 -15.00
C MET A 104 -3.50 -3.16 -15.98
N GLY A 105 -4.70 -3.49 -15.50
CA GLY A 105 -5.78 -3.97 -16.37
C GLY A 105 -6.24 -2.91 -17.35
N LEU A 106 -6.41 -1.67 -16.88
CA LEU A 106 -6.78 -0.54 -17.72
C LEU A 106 -5.73 -0.22 -18.80
N ALA A 107 -4.43 -0.36 -18.50
CA ALA A 107 -3.37 -0.18 -19.49
C ALA A 107 -3.41 -1.25 -20.62
N VAL A 108 -3.90 -2.46 -20.32
CA VAL A 108 -4.14 -3.51 -21.34
C VAL A 108 -5.38 -3.19 -22.16
N LEU A 109 -6.43 -2.67 -21.53
CA LEU A 109 -7.73 -2.42 -22.16
C LEU A 109 -7.80 -1.09 -22.92
N ASN A 110 -6.97 -0.12 -22.55
CA ASN A 110 -7.00 1.22 -23.08
C ASN A 110 -5.56 1.73 -23.32
N PRO A 111 -5.14 1.89 -24.59
CA PRO A 111 -3.81 2.40 -24.94
C PRO A 111 -3.52 3.82 -24.41
N ALA A 112 -4.55 4.60 -24.07
CA ALA A 112 -4.37 5.94 -23.49
C ALA A 112 -3.86 5.91 -22.04
N ILE A 113 -3.88 4.75 -21.38
CA ILE A 113 -3.43 4.60 -19.98
C ILE A 113 -2.00 4.03 -19.98
N PRO A 114 -0.99 4.80 -19.56
CA PRO A 114 0.40 4.34 -19.59
C PRO A 114 0.63 3.19 -18.60
N GLN A 115 1.24 2.09 -19.07
CA GLN A 115 1.60 0.94 -18.23
C GLN A 115 2.52 1.34 -17.05
N LEU A 116 3.38 2.35 -17.27
CA LEU A 116 4.27 2.92 -16.23
C LEU A 116 3.51 3.48 -15.02
N ALA A 117 2.28 3.97 -15.19
CA ALA A 117 1.44 4.43 -14.08
C ALA A 117 1.10 3.27 -13.13
N ALA A 118 0.77 2.09 -13.67
CA ALA A 118 0.53 0.88 -12.89
C ALA A 118 1.80 0.41 -12.17
N ILE A 119 2.95 0.50 -12.84
CA ILE A 119 4.25 0.15 -12.25
C ILE A 119 4.59 1.08 -11.08
N HIS A 120 4.39 2.39 -11.21
CA HIS A 120 4.59 3.35 -10.11
C HIS A 120 3.62 3.12 -8.95
N ALA A 121 2.34 2.84 -9.23
CA ALA A 121 1.37 2.49 -8.21
C ALA A 121 1.75 1.21 -7.47
N LEU A 122 2.26 0.19 -8.17
CA LEU A 122 2.69 -1.08 -7.57
C LEU A 122 3.97 -0.92 -6.75
N THR A 123 4.98 -0.26 -7.32
CA THR A 123 6.33 -0.20 -6.75
C THR A 123 6.47 0.92 -5.72
N ALA A 124 6.32 2.17 -6.14
CA ALA A 124 6.44 3.32 -5.24
C ALA A 124 5.27 3.38 -4.26
N GLY A 125 4.05 3.11 -4.75
CA GLY A 125 2.83 3.08 -3.94
C GLY A 125 2.77 1.87 -3.03
N ALA A 126 2.43 0.70 -3.56
CA ALA A 126 2.11 -0.47 -2.74
C ALA A 126 3.34 -1.03 -2.02
N ILE A 127 4.41 -1.38 -2.74
CA ILE A 127 5.62 -1.95 -2.14
C ILE A 127 6.28 -0.92 -1.21
N GLY A 128 6.54 0.31 -1.69
CA GLY A 128 7.20 1.36 -0.91
C GLY A 128 6.44 1.70 0.38
N THR A 129 5.13 1.93 0.29
CA THR A 129 4.30 2.27 1.46
C THR A 129 4.19 1.10 2.43
N MET A 130 3.94 -0.13 1.94
CA MET A 130 3.84 -1.31 2.81
C MET A 130 5.16 -1.60 3.52
N THR A 131 6.28 -1.44 2.83
CA THR A 131 7.61 -1.63 3.40
C THR A 131 7.86 -0.64 4.54
N LEU A 132 7.64 0.66 4.34
CA LEU A 132 7.80 1.65 5.41
C LEU A 132 6.81 1.43 6.56
N ALA A 133 5.56 1.04 6.27
CA ALA A 133 4.57 0.72 7.28
C ALA A 133 5.02 -0.45 8.18
N VAL A 134 5.54 -1.53 7.59
CA VAL A 134 6.06 -2.69 8.34
C VAL A 134 7.34 -2.33 9.08
N MET A 135 8.29 -1.65 8.43
CA MET A 135 9.58 -1.29 9.03
C MET A 135 9.41 -0.39 10.26
N THR A 136 8.63 0.69 10.14
CA THR A 136 8.36 1.61 11.28
C THR A 136 7.74 0.87 12.46
N ARG A 137 6.73 0.04 12.21
CA ARG A 137 6.07 -0.76 13.25
C ARG A 137 6.98 -1.80 13.87
N ALA A 138 7.71 -2.55 13.06
CA ALA A 138 8.62 -3.62 13.51
C ALA A 138 9.79 -3.04 14.32
N SER A 139 10.37 -1.91 13.88
CA SER A 139 11.44 -1.24 14.62
C SER A 139 10.99 -0.79 16.01
N LEU A 140 9.77 -0.26 16.16
CA LEU A 140 9.23 0.11 17.49
C LEU A 140 8.88 -1.14 18.31
N GLY A 141 8.14 -2.09 17.73
CA GLY A 141 7.64 -3.27 18.41
C GLY A 141 8.74 -4.20 18.91
N HIS A 142 9.72 -4.52 18.06
CA HIS A 142 10.82 -5.44 18.42
C HIS A 142 11.87 -4.81 19.33
N THR A 143 11.89 -3.48 19.46
CA THR A 143 12.74 -2.80 20.45
C THR A 143 12.00 -2.45 21.74
N GLY A 144 10.77 -2.94 21.91
CA GLY A 144 9.96 -2.74 23.12
C GLY A 144 9.53 -1.29 23.35
N ARG A 145 9.53 -0.46 22.31
CA ARG A 145 9.06 0.93 22.34
C ARG A 145 7.57 1.01 22.00
N ALA A 146 6.91 2.07 22.46
CA ALA A 146 5.51 2.30 22.12
C ALA A 146 5.34 2.44 20.60
N ILE A 147 4.37 1.71 20.04
CA ILE A 147 4.06 1.71 18.60
C ILE A 147 3.14 2.91 18.33
N ILE A 148 3.71 4.11 18.32
CA ILE A 148 2.99 5.37 18.11
C ILE A 148 3.67 6.13 16.97
N ALA A 149 2.86 6.69 16.06
CA ALA A 149 3.36 7.56 15.01
C ALA A 149 3.54 8.99 15.55
N ASP A 150 4.79 9.38 15.79
CA ASP A 150 5.14 10.78 16.04
C ASP A 150 5.12 11.61 14.73
N ARG A 151 5.42 12.92 14.83
CA ARG A 151 5.42 13.83 13.66
C ARG A 151 6.39 13.38 12.56
N ALA A 152 7.52 12.77 12.91
CA ALA A 152 8.47 12.28 11.93
C ALA A 152 7.90 11.05 11.19
N VAL A 153 7.28 10.11 11.92
CA VAL A 153 6.63 8.94 11.32
C VAL A 153 5.48 9.33 10.40
N VAL A 154 4.63 10.28 10.81
CA VAL A 154 3.57 10.81 9.94
C VAL A 154 4.16 11.47 8.69
N SER A 155 5.25 12.23 8.83
CA SER A 155 5.92 12.87 7.69
C SER A 155 6.46 11.83 6.70
N ILE A 156 7.07 10.74 7.19
CA ILE A 156 7.52 9.61 6.35
C ILE A 156 6.35 9.06 5.51
N TYR A 157 5.19 8.84 6.13
CA TYR A 157 4.01 8.29 5.45
C TYR A 157 3.41 9.24 4.41
N VAL A 158 3.35 10.53 4.72
CA VAL A 158 2.88 11.56 3.77
C VAL A 158 3.85 11.64 2.59
N LEU A 159 5.16 11.72 2.85
CA LEU A 159 6.18 11.84 1.82
C LEU A 159 6.20 10.64 0.86
N VAL A 160 6.14 9.40 1.37
CA VAL A 160 6.15 8.20 0.49
C VAL A 160 4.88 8.13 -0.36
N THR A 161 3.72 8.44 0.23
CA THR A 161 2.43 8.40 -0.49
C THR A 161 2.35 9.50 -1.53
N ALA A 162 2.71 10.74 -1.17
CA ALA A 162 2.73 11.87 -2.10
C ALA A 162 3.75 11.64 -3.22
N GLY A 163 4.93 11.11 -2.90
CA GLY A 163 5.94 10.74 -3.88
C GLY A 163 5.47 9.66 -4.86
N ALA A 164 4.71 8.67 -4.40
CA ALA A 164 4.08 7.67 -5.26
C ALA A 164 2.97 8.28 -6.12
N ALA A 165 2.09 9.09 -5.53
CA ALA A 165 0.99 9.74 -6.24
C ALA A 165 1.48 10.69 -7.34
N LEU A 166 2.51 11.50 -7.07
CA LEU A 166 3.12 12.36 -8.09
C LEU A 166 3.72 11.56 -9.25
N ARG A 167 4.35 10.41 -8.97
CA ARG A 167 4.87 9.54 -10.04
C ARG A 167 3.75 8.93 -10.89
N VAL A 168 2.60 8.59 -10.31
CA VAL A 168 1.45 8.13 -11.09
C VAL A 168 0.85 9.27 -11.90
N ALA A 169 0.68 10.45 -11.29
CA ALA A 169 0.11 11.63 -11.93
C ALA A 169 0.99 12.21 -13.04
N ALA A 170 2.32 12.14 -12.91
CA ALA A 170 3.27 12.65 -13.89
C ALA A 170 2.99 12.11 -15.30
N LEU A 171 2.55 10.86 -15.41
CA LEU A 171 2.27 10.16 -16.66
C LEU A 171 1.06 10.72 -17.41
N PHE A 172 0.29 11.60 -16.77
CA PHE A 172 -0.88 12.28 -17.33
C PHE A 172 -0.71 13.81 -17.36
N ALA A 173 0.47 14.32 -16.95
CA ALA A 173 0.68 15.75 -16.67
C ALA A 173 1.13 16.57 -17.90
N GLY A 174 1.30 15.95 -19.06
CA GLY A 174 1.76 16.62 -20.28
C GLY A 174 3.12 17.28 -20.08
N ASP A 175 3.17 18.60 -20.28
CA ASP A 175 4.39 19.40 -20.16
C ASP A 175 5.02 19.35 -18.76
N TRP A 176 4.22 19.07 -17.70
CA TRP A 176 4.69 18.97 -16.32
C TRP A 176 5.24 17.60 -15.94
N TYR A 177 5.37 16.68 -16.90
CA TYR A 177 5.83 15.31 -16.66
C TYR A 177 7.15 15.28 -15.88
N ARG A 178 8.14 16.10 -16.28
CA ARG A 178 9.49 16.06 -15.72
C ARG A 178 9.50 16.57 -14.27
N GLU A 179 8.83 17.68 -14.02
CA GLU A 179 8.73 18.34 -12.72
C GLU A 179 7.99 17.44 -11.73
N ALA A 180 6.87 16.84 -12.16
CA ALA A 180 6.12 15.90 -11.35
C ALA A 180 6.93 14.63 -11.04
N LEU A 181 7.68 14.11 -12.00
CA LEU A 181 8.53 12.93 -11.81
C LEU A 181 9.69 13.21 -10.85
N VAL A 182 10.37 14.35 -11.00
CA VAL A 182 11.45 14.79 -10.10
C VAL A 182 10.92 15.07 -8.70
N GLY A 183 9.80 15.79 -8.58
CA GLY A 183 9.14 16.05 -7.31
C GLY A 183 8.73 14.77 -6.60
N GLY A 184 8.10 13.83 -7.33
CA GLY A 184 7.79 12.50 -6.81
C GLY A 184 9.06 11.76 -6.36
N GLY A 185 10.07 11.76 -7.21
CA GLY A 185 11.47 11.40 -6.97
C GLY A 185 11.94 11.76 -5.56
N THR A 186 12.04 13.06 -5.35
CA THR A 186 12.55 13.71 -4.16
C THR A 186 11.72 13.39 -2.93
N LEU A 187 10.38 13.49 -2.99
CA LEU A 187 9.52 13.21 -1.82
C LEU A 187 9.69 11.76 -1.33
N TRP A 188 9.71 10.81 -2.25
CA TRP A 188 9.87 9.39 -1.89
C TRP A 188 11.26 9.12 -1.32
N SER A 189 12.33 9.66 -1.92
CA SER A 189 13.68 9.53 -1.37
C SER A 189 13.80 10.16 0.01
N ALA A 190 13.20 11.33 0.22
CA ALA A 190 13.15 12.00 1.52
C ALA A 190 12.43 11.15 2.58
N ALA A 191 11.37 10.42 2.22
CA ALA A 191 10.68 9.51 3.14
C ALA A 191 11.61 8.41 3.68
N PHE A 192 12.38 7.77 2.79
CA PHE A 192 13.33 6.71 3.16
C PHE A 192 14.54 7.25 3.93
N LEU A 193 15.05 8.43 3.55
CA LEU A 193 16.13 9.09 4.28
C LEU A 193 15.69 9.50 5.70
N LEU A 194 14.49 10.06 5.83
CA LEU A 194 13.92 10.42 7.12
C LEU A 194 13.67 9.18 7.99
N PHE A 195 13.19 8.08 7.39
CA PHE A 195 13.10 6.80 8.09
C PHE A 195 14.47 6.35 8.61
N ALA A 196 15.49 6.32 7.75
CA ALA A 196 16.83 5.89 8.12
C ALA A 196 17.40 6.73 9.27
N ALA A 197 17.30 8.07 9.16
CA ALA A 197 17.77 8.98 10.20
C ALA A 197 17.01 8.82 11.53
N ARG A 198 15.68 8.67 11.49
CA ARG A 198 14.82 8.57 12.68
C ARG A 198 14.96 7.23 13.40
N PHE A 199 15.15 6.15 12.65
CA PHE A 199 15.14 4.77 13.18
C PHE A 199 16.53 4.15 13.37
N ALA A 200 17.59 4.72 12.78
CA ALA A 200 18.97 4.32 13.11
C ALA A 200 19.24 4.31 14.64
N PRO A 201 18.98 5.39 15.41
CA PRO A 201 19.22 5.36 16.85
C PRO A 201 18.31 4.37 17.60
N VAL A 202 17.10 4.12 17.08
CA VAL A 202 16.15 3.15 17.66
C VAL A 202 16.73 1.73 17.60
N LEU A 203 17.44 1.39 16.53
CA LEU A 203 17.98 0.07 16.26
C LEU A 203 19.40 -0.15 16.80
N PHE A 204 20.24 0.88 16.76
CA PHE A 204 21.67 0.76 17.11
C PHE A 204 22.00 1.20 18.54
N LEU A 205 21.21 2.07 19.16
CA LEU A 205 21.47 2.54 20.52
C LEU A 205 20.69 1.72 21.55
N ARG A 206 21.35 1.41 22.67
CA ARG A 206 20.70 0.81 23.84
C ARG A 206 19.56 1.73 24.30
N ARG A 207 18.47 1.12 24.77
CA ARG A 207 17.36 1.83 25.40
C ARG A 207 17.91 2.63 26.59
N ALA A 208 17.80 3.95 26.56
CA ALA A 208 17.96 4.75 27.77
C ALA A 208 16.84 4.29 28.73
N GLY A 209 17.25 3.72 29.87
CA GLY A 209 16.37 3.18 30.89
C GLY A 209 15.46 4.23 31.48
#